data_AF-A0A968WW39-F1
#
_entry.id   AF-A0A968WW39-F1
#
_cell.length_a   1.000
_cell.length_b   1.000
_cell.length_c   1.000
_cell.angle_alpha   90.00
_cell.angle_beta   90.00
_cell.angle_gamma   90.00
#
_symmetry.space_group_name_H-M   'P 1'
#
loop_
_entity.id
_entity.type
_entity.pdbx_description
1 polymer ?
#
loop_
_entity_poly.entity_id
_entity_poly.type
_entity_poly.pdbx_seq_one_letter_code
_entity_poly.pdbx_strand_id
1 'polypeptide(L)'
;MGADLRDDADPYALAHFLLQGNLPPPAPLVAQYYRSRDDEGERLSTNCTYELAGPSPDARWWGLAAGADGLSGQVTSAQTVVDPSGRLRIRLSRYPQAENWLELPDAGSFELKLTVAGSGTGDPPAPRFSMSRIEC
;
A
#
# COMPACT_ATOMS: atom_id res chain seq x y z
N MET A 1 24.33 -26.11 -0.56
CA MET A 1 24.04 -24.75 -0.09
C MET A 1 22.93 -24.22 -0.99
N GLY A 2 21.69 -24.58 -0.66
CA GLY A 2 20.51 -24.31 -1.50
C GLY A 2 19.53 -23.49 -0.70
N ALA A 3 19.09 -22.36 -1.25
CA ALA A 3 17.97 -21.61 -0.73
C ALA A 3 16.70 -22.14 -1.42
N ASP A 4 15.88 -22.76 -0.60
CA ASP A 4 14.56 -23.28 -0.86
C ASP A 4 13.61 -22.13 -1.26
N LEU A 5 13.09 -22.16 -2.50
CA LEU A 5 12.19 -21.15 -3.09
C LEU A 5 10.70 -21.53 -2.91
N ARG A 6 10.36 -22.27 -1.85
CA ARG A 6 9.01 -22.78 -1.63
C ARG A 6 8.28 -21.91 -0.60
N ASP A 7 7.30 -21.12 -1.06
CA ASP A 7 5.89 -21.31 -0.64
C ASP A 7 4.88 -20.24 -1.10
N ASP A 8 5.24 -19.19 -1.85
CA ASP A 8 4.25 -18.18 -2.31
C ASP A 8 3.80 -18.33 -3.77
N ALA A 9 4.31 -19.32 -4.50
CA ALA A 9 3.83 -19.65 -5.85
C ALA A 9 2.94 -20.88 -5.78
N ASP A 10 1.68 -20.78 -6.23
CA ASP A 10 0.79 -21.93 -6.36
C ASP A 10 1.54 -23.06 -7.12
N PRO A 11 1.82 -24.20 -6.45
CA PRO A 11 2.65 -25.26 -7.02
C PRO A 11 2.00 -25.89 -8.26
N TYR A 12 0.68 -25.80 -8.40
CA TYR A 12 -0.04 -26.25 -9.58
C TYR A 12 0.06 -25.24 -10.72
N ALA A 13 0.01 -23.94 -10.43
CA ALA A 13 0.27 -22.91 -11.44
C ALA A 13 1.70 -23.00 -11.97
N LEU A 14 2.68 -23.18 -11.08
CA LEU A 14 4.08 -23.37 -11.45
C LEU A 14 4.28 -24.63 -12.31
N ALA A 15 3.72 -25.76 -11.86
CA ALA A 15 3.80 -27.02 -12.60
C ALA A 15 3.11 -26.92 -13.97
N HIS A 16 1.99 -26.19 -14.08
CA HIS A 16 1.29 -25.98 -15.34
C HIS A 16 2.21 -25.33 -16.40
N PHE A 17 2.94 -24.28 -16.03
CA PHE A 17 3.89 -23.62 -16.93
C PHE A 17 5.07 -24.54 -17.30
N LEU A 18 5.69 -25.18 -16.30
CA LEU A 18 6.89 -26.00 -16.51
C LEU A 18 6.60 -27.27 -17.32
N LEU A 19 5.46 -27.92 -17.09
CA LEU A 19 5.04 -29.11 -17.85
C LEU A 19 4.76 -28.79 -19.32
N GLN A 20 4.42 -27.54 -19.64
CA GLN A 20 4.25 -27.06 -21.00
C GLN A 20 5.56 -26.54 -21.62
N GLY A 21 6.69 -26.63 -20.90
CA GLY A 21 7.98 -26.10 -21.34
C GLY A 21 8.06 -24.57 -21.32
N ASN A 22 7.12 -23.91 -20.65
CA ASN A 22 7.08 -22.45 -20.53
C ASN A 22 7.78 -22.01 -19.24
N LEU A 23 8.49 -20.88 -19.31
CA LEU A 23 8.94 -20.22 -18.10
C LEU A 23 7.73 -19.57 -17.40
N PRO A 24 7.57 -19.74 -16.08
CA PRO A 24 6.55 -19.01 -15.34
C PRO A 24 6.76 -17.50 -15.52
N PRO A 25 5.67 -16.71 -15.57
CA PRO A 25 5.80 -15.26 -15.60
C PRO A 25 6.62 -14.77 -14.39
N PRO A 26 7.44 -13.72 -14.53
CA PRO A 26 8.14 -13.13 -13.40
C PRO A 26 7.13 -12.65 -12.34
N ALA A 27 7.54 -12.66 -11.07
CA ALA A 27 6.76 -12.09 -9.97
C ALA A 27 6.13 -10.74 -10.36
N PRO A 28 4.93 -10.42 -9.85
CA PRO A 28 4.29 -9.15 -10.17
C PRO A 28 5.25 -8.01 -9.82
N LEU A 29 5.62 -7.23 -10.84
CA LEU A 29 6.47 -6.04 -10.68
C LEU A 29 5.84 -5.00 -9.74
N VAL A 30 4.51 -5.10 -9.56
CA VAL A 30 3.66 -4.18 -8.83
C VAL A 30 2.57 -4.94 -8.07
N ALA A 31 2.40 -4.64 -6.79
CA ALA A 31 1.30 -5.10 -5.94
C ALA A 31 0.41 -3.93 -5.52
N GLN A 32 -0.88 -4.20 -5.33
CA GLN A 32 -1.87 -3.18 -4.97
C GLN A 32 -2.74 -3.65 -3.80
N TYR A 33 -2.92 -2.78 -2.81
CA TYR A 33 -3.72 -3.02 -1.62
C TYR A 33 -4.77 -1.95 -1.47
N TYR A 34 -5.93 -2.34 -0.99
CA TYR A 34 -7.11 -1.49 -0.88
C TYR A 34 -7.64 -1.52 0.54
N ARG A 35 -8.03 -0.36 1.07
CA ARG A 35 -8.60 -0.23 2.40
C ARG A 35 -9.71 0.82 2.41
N SER A 36 -10.90 0.43 2.84
CA SER A 36 -12.09 1.30 2.89
C SER A 36 -12.62 1.56 4.31
N ARG A 37 -11.96 1.02 5.33
CA ARG A 37 -12.34 1.15 6.75
C ARG A 37 -11.13 1.48 7.63
N ASP A 38 -11.33 2.21 8.72
CA ASP A 38 -10.30 2.46 9.74
C ASP A 38 -10.11 1.24 10.67
N ASP A 39 -9.23 1.35 11.68
CA ASP A 39 -8.92 0.25 12.60
C ASP A 39 -10.10 -0.09 13.54
N GLU A 40 -11.06 0.82 13.70
CA GLU A 40 -12.28 0.61 14.49
C GLU A 40 -13.39 -0.07 13.65
N GLY A 41 -13.16 -0.27 12.35
CA GLY A 41 -14.10 -0.90 11.42
C GLY A 41 -15.08 0.07 10.78
N GLU A 42 -14.98 1.36 11.08
CA GLU A 42 -15.83 2.39 10.50
C GLU A 42 -15.37 2.75 9.08
N ARG A 43 -16.32 3.14 8.23
CA ARG A 43 -16.00 3.46 6.82
C ARG A 43 -15.19 4.76 6.74
N LEU A 44 -14.17 4.76 5.89
CA LEU A 44 -13.35 5.95 5.63
C LEU A 44 -14.19 7.04 4.95
N SER A 45 -14.16 8.24 5.53
CA SER A 45 -14.96 9.38 5.12
C SER A 45 -14.07 10.61 4.94
N THR A 46 -14.27 11.34 3.85
CA THR A 46 -13.52 12.59 3.58
C THR A 46 -13.83 13.73 4.55
N ASN A 47 -14.84 13.56 5.42
CA ASN A 47 -15.18 14.55 6.46
C ASN A 47 -14.30 14.45 7.70
N CYS A 48 -13.48 13.40 7.81
CA CYS A 48 -12.62 13.18 8.97
C CYS A 48 -11.14 13.25 8.56
N THR A 49 -10.29 13.58 9.53
CA THR A 49 -8.83 13.46 9.40
C THR A 49 -8.37 12.13 10.01
N TYR A 50 -7.48 11.43 9.32
CA TYR A 50 -6.90 10.16 9.77
C TYR A 50 -5.38 10.23 9.86
N GLU A 51 -4.79 9.39 10.70
CA GLU A 51 -3.36 9.10 10.70
C GLU A 51 -3.12 7.66 10.24
N LEU A 52 -2.39 7.51 9.14
CA LEU A 52 -1.84 6.25 8.69
C LEU A 52 -0.41 6.14 9.20
N ALA A 53 -0.12 5.13 10.02
CA ALA A 53 1.22 4.95 10.59
C ALA A 53 1.69 3.50 10.49
N GLY A 54 2.98 3.30 10.25
CA GLY A 54 3.57 1.97 10.18
C GLY A 54 4.97 1.95 9.59
N PRO A 55 5.55 0.76 9.37
CA PRO A 55 6.85 0.65 8.71
C PRO A 55 6.76 1.13 7.26
N SER A 56 7.82 1.76 6.77
CA SER A 56 7.92 2.07 5.34
C SER A 56 7.92 0.77 4.52
N PRO A 57 7.14 0.65 3.43
CA PRO A 57 7.15 -0.54 2.58
C PRO A 57 8.55 -0.85 2.08
N ASP A 58 8.99 -2.10 2.25
CA ASP A 58 10.28 -2.57 1.74
C ASP A 58 10.20 -2.84 0.24
N ALA A 59 10.26 -1.76 -0.53
CA ALA A 59 10.15 -1.78 -1.98
C ALA A 59 10.93 -0.63 -2.61
N ARG A 60 11.33 -0.80 -3.87
CA ARG A 60 12.02 0.25 -4.64
C ARG A 60 11.17 1.50 -4.82
N TRP A 61 9.86 1.32 -4.93
CA TRP A 61 8.90 2.41 -5.03
C TRP A 61 7.57 2.01 -4.38
N TRP A 62 6.90 2.99 -3.76
CA TRP A 62 5.51 2.86 -3.35
C TRP A 62 4.77 4.19 -3.50
N GLY A 63 3.44 4.11 -3.60
CA GLY A 63 2.54 5.26 -3.62
C GLY A 63 1.19 4.98 -2.95
N LEU A 64 0.66 5.98 -2.26
CA LEU A 64 -0.63 5.97 -1.58
C LEU A 64 -1.55 6.99 -2.21
N ALA A 65 -2.79 6.58 -2.50
CA ALA A 65 -3.80 7.45 -3.09
C ALA A 65 -5.18 7.25 -2.46
N ALA A 66 -5.92 8.35 -2.32
CA ALA A 66 -7.30 8.35 -1.84
C ALA A 66 -8.26 8.20 -3.04
N GLY A 67 -8.39 6.96 -3.54
CA GLY A 67 -9.22 6.61 -4.68
C GLY A 67 -8.57 5.61 -5.64
N ALA A 68 -9.41 4.95 -6.44
CA ALA A 68 -8.96 3.95 -7.41
C ALA A 68 -8.19 4.57 -8.59
N ASP A 69 -8.46 5.84 -8.93
CA ASP A 69 -7.86 6.55 -10.06
C ASP A 69 -6.58 7.33 -9.70
N GLY A 70 -6.38 7.65 -8.41
CA GLY A 70 -5.24 8.43 -7.94
C GLY A 70 -5.31 9.93 -8.25
N LEU A 71 -6.44 10.43 -8.74
CA LEU A 71 -6.57 11.81 -9.22
C LEU A 71 -6.86 12.81 -8.10
N SER A 72 -7.37 12.35 -6.95
CA SER A 72 -7.75 13.20 -5.82
C SER A 72 -6.59 13.54 -4.87
N GLY A 73 -5.39 13.00 -5.13
CA GLY A 73 -4.22 13.16 -4.28
C GLY A 73 -3.39 11.88 -4.22
N GLN A 74 -2.07 12.02 -4.28
CA GLN A 74 -1.14 10.90 -4.16
C GLN A 74 0.12 11.29 -3.38
N VAL A 75 0.48 10.46 -2.40
CA VAL A 75 1.78 10.50 -1.70
C VAL A 75 2.65 9.37 -2.25
N THR A 76 3.95 9.59 -2.39
CA THR A 76 4.88 8.57 -2.92
C THR A 76 6.13 8.49 -2.06
N SER A 77 6.82 7.37 -2.15
CA SER A 77 8.13 7.15 -1.55
C SER A 77 9.14 8.27 -1.79
N ALA A 78 9.07 8.96 -2.94
CA ALA A 78 10.01 10.03 -3.31
C ALA A 78 9.78 11.35 -2.54
N GLN A 79 8.58 11.59 -2.04
CA GLN A 79 8.20 12.82 -1.33
C GLN A 79 7.93 12.60 0.16
N THR A 80 7.93 11.35 0.61
CA THR A 80 7.60 11.00 2.00
C THR A 80 8.86 11.04 2.87
N VAL A 81 8.79 11.78 3.96
CA VAL A 81 9.81 11.76 5.01
C VAL A 81 9.49 10.63 5.98
N VAL A 82 10.44 9.72 6.13
CA VAL A 82 10.38 8.61 7.10
C VAL A 82 11.12 9.05 8.36
N ASP A 83 10.61 8.67 9.53
CA ASP A 83 11.26 8.98 10.79
C ASP A 83 12.59 8.21 10.97
N PRO A 84 13.45 8.60 11.92
CA PRO A 84 14.73 7.92 12.17
C PRO A 84 14.59 6.45 12.60
N SER A 85 13.40 6.02 13.01
CA SER A 85 13.10 4.62 13.36
C SER A 85 12.62 3.79 12.17
N GLY A 86 12.54 4.38 10.97
CA GLY A 86 12.08 3.71 9.75
C GLY A 86 10.56 3.63 9.62
N ARG A 87 9.81 4.37 10.45
CA ARG A 87 8.34 4.41 10.38
C ARG A 87 7.90 5.64 9.62
N LEU A 88 6.84 5.48 8.84
CA LEU A 88 6.16 6.60 8.19
C LEU A 88 4.88 6.92 8.96
N ARG A 89 4.53 8.20 8.93
CA ARG A 89 3.24 8.73 9.38
C ARG A 89 2.72 9.64 8.30
N ILE A 90 1.50 9.40 7.85
CA ILE A 90 0.82 10.19 6.81
C ILE A 90 -0.53 10.60 7.36
N ARG A 91 -0.81 11.91 7.31
CA ARG A 91 -2.13 12.44 7.62
C ARG A 91 -2.98 12.43 6.36
N LEU A 92 -4.19 11.90 6.46
CA LEU A 92 -5.18 11.92 5.41
C LEU A 92 -6.24 12.94 5.81
N SER A 93 -6.34 14.03 5.08
CA SER A 93 -7.30 15.09 5.38
C SER A 93 -7.67 15.87 4.12
N ARG A 94 -8.87 16.44 4.10
CA ARG A 94 -9.25 17.42 3.07
C ARG A 94 -8.53 18.75 3.26
N TYR A 95 -8.13 19.08 4.49
CA TYR A 95 -7.44 20.32 4.80
C TYR A 95 -5.92 20.10 4.82
N PRO A 96 -5.11 21.08 4.39
CA PRO A 96 -3.65 20.97 4.43
C PRO A 96 -3.14 20.58 5.81
N GLN A 97 -2.32 19.55 5.86
CA GLN A 97 -1.68 19.07 7.09
C GLN A 97 -0.16 19.29 7.00
N ALA A 98 0.48 19.39 8.17
CA ALA A 98 1.93 19.38 8.27
C ALA A 98 2.48 17.98 7.97
N GLU A 99 3.76 17.94 7.57
CA GLU A 99 4.51 16.72 7.26
C GLU A 99 3.97 15.96 6.03
N ASN A 100 3.94 14.62 6.08
CA ASN A 100 3.42 13.82 4.98
C ASN A 100 1.89 13.90 4.99
N TRP A 101 1.34 14.59 3.99
CA TRP A 101 -0.10 14.78 3.86
C TRP A 101 -0.60 14.17 2.55
N LEU A 102 -1.65 13.36 2.66
CA LEU A 102 -2.44 12.90 1.53
C LEU A 102 -3.77 13.67 1.52
N GLU A 103 -3.95 14.47 0.49
CA GLU A 103 -5.20 15.18 0.24
C GLU A 103 -6.34 14.19 -0.02
N LEU A 104 -7.49 14.47 0.58
CA LEU A 104 -8.72 13.71 0.39
C LEU A 104 -9.67 14.43 -0.57
N PRO A 105 -10.50 13.70 -1.32
CA PRO A 105 -11.53 14.30 -2.15
C PRO A 105 -12.48 15.24 -1.37
N ASP A 106 -13.14 16.14 -2.10
CA ASP A 106 -14.03 17.16 -1.53
C ASP A 106 -15.26 16.61 -0.78
N ALA A 107 -15.67 15.37 -1.02
CA ALA A 107 -16.82 14.79 -0.34
C ALA A 107 -16.88 13.25 -0.49
N GLY A 108 -17.66 12.62 0.39
CA GLY A 108 -18.03 11.21 0.31
C GLY A 108 -17.09 10.27 1.05
N SER A 109 -17.28 8.96 0.83
CA SER A 109 -16.37 7.92 1.31
C SER A 109 -15.25 7.69 0.29
N PHE A 110 -14.07 7.32 0.76
CA PHE A 110 -12.95 6.99 -0.11
C PHE A 110 -12.41 5.59 0.18
N GLU A 111 -11.68 5.04 -0.78
CA GLU A 111 -10.88 3.83 -0.62
C GLU A 111 -9.40 4.21 -0.76
N LEU A 112 -8.59 3.82 0.21
CA LEU A 112 -7.15 4.01 0.16
C LEU A 112 -6.53 2.92 -0.70
N LYS A 113 -5.79 3.31 -1.72
CA LYS A 113 -5.00 2.42 -2.56
C LYS A 113 -3.52 2.60 -2.26
N LEU A 114 -2.85 1.51 -1.90
CA LEU A 114 -1.39 1.43 -1.83
C LEU A 114 -0.89 0.65 -3.05
N THR A 115 0.02 1.24 -3.80
CA THR A 115 0.76 0.57 -4.87
C THR A 115 2.20 0.39 -4.41
N VAL A 116 2.73 -0.82 -4.52
CA VAL A 116 4.11 -1.19 -4.17
C VAL A 116 4.78 -1.77 -5.41
N ALA A 117 5.97 -1.32 -5.77
CA ALA A 117 6.68 -1.78 -6.97
C ALA A 117 8.13 -2.15 -6.68
N GLY A 118 8.59 -3.24 -7.32
CA GLY A 118 9.95 -3.74 -7.16
C GLY A 118 10.24 -4.32 -5.77
N SER A 119 9.25 -4.96 -5.14
CA SER A 119 9.49 -5.86 -4.01
C SER A 119 10.32 -7.04 -4.50
N GLY A 120 11.43 -7.36 -3.82
CA GLY A 120 12.30 -8.47 -4.22
C GLY A 120 11.68 -9.87 -4.06
N THR A 121 10.53 -9.92 -3.40
CA THR A 121 9.67 -11.09 -3.18
C THR A 121 8.37 -10.91 -3.97
N GLY A 122 7.76 -12.01 -4.43
CA GLY A 122 6.49 -12.15 -5.18
C GLY A 122 5.41 -11.06 -5.00
N ASP A 123 4.18 -11.45 -4.64
CA ASP A 123 3.19 -10.49 -4.15
C ASP A 123 3.50 -10.29 -2.65
N PRO A 124 4.04 -9.13 -2.21
CA PRO A 124 4.41 -8.95 -0.81
C PRO A 124 3.18 -9.07 0.09
N PRO A 125 3.32 -9.38 1.40
CA PRO A 125 2.21 -9.19 2.31
C PRO A 125 1.87 -7.70 2.40
N ALA A 126 0.58 -7.39 2.56
CA ALA A 126 0.14 -6.02 2.82
C ALA A 126 0.92 -5.43 4.02
N PRO A 127 1.52 -4.24 3.88
CA PRO A 127 2.25 -3.63 4.99
C PRO A 127 1.31 -3.34 6.16
N ARG A 128 1.83 -3.52 7.37
CA ARG A 128 1.08 -3.33 8.61
C ARG A 128 0.96 -1.85 8.94
N PHE A 129 -0.03 -1.21 8.36
CA PHE A 129 -0.42 0.16 8.72
C PHE A 129 -1.58 0.17 9.71
N SER A 130 -1.42 0.92 10.79
CA SER A 130 -2.55 1.39 11.59
C SER A 130 -3.22 2.57 10.89
N MET A 131 -4.54 2.65 10.96
CA MET A 131 -5.34 3.77 10.51
C MET A 131 -6.24 4.23 11.64
N SER A 132 -5.84 5.29 12.33
CA SER A 132 -6.62 5.89 13.40
C SER A 132 -7.33 7.15 12.92
N ARG A 133 -8.54 7.36 13.42
CA ARG A 133 -9.31 8.59 13.20
C ARG A 133 -8.91 9.62 14.25
N ILE A 134 -8.50 10.81 13.80
CA ILE A 134 -8.05 11.88 14.71
C ILE A 134 -9.22 12.81 15.05
N GLU A 135 -9.96 13.25 14.04
CA GLU A 135 -11.04 14.25 14.17
C GLU A 135 -12.05 14.14 13.03
N CYS A 136 -13.27 14.64 13.27
CA CYS A 136 -14.34 14.96 12.34
C CYS A 136 -15.05 16.22 12.90
#